data_AF-A0A2W6CYM8-F1
#
_entry.id   AF-A0A2W6CYM8-F1
#
_cell.length_a   1.000
_cell.length_b   1.000
_cell.length_c   1.000
_cell.angle_alpha   90.00
_cell.angle_beta   90.00
_cell.angle_gamma   90.00
#
_symmetry.space_group_name_H-M   'P 1'
#
loop_
_entity.id
_entity.type
_entity.pdbx_description
1 polymer ?
#
loop_
_entity_poly.entity_id
_entity_poly.type
_entity_poly.pdbx_seq_one_letter_code
_entity_poly.pdbx_strand_id
1 'polypeptide(L)'
;MTLVANEGVLINTADLPALDFVIPIPGFPDHRRFVLVQLDDKGLLCALRSLDDPDLRFLVVSPTAFFPDYAPELDAETQEMLGIVRAEDALVLLVVTPGAAADDATANLLAPVVVATRTRRAAQVVLTGSDLPVRAPLHASGVPA
;
A
#
# COMPACT_ATOMS: atom_id res chain seq x y z
N MET A 1 -3.79 4.70 19.28
CA MET A 1 -5.25 4.76 19.01
C MET A 1 -5.71 3.33 18.85
N THR A 2 -6.76 2.92 19.54
CA THR A 2 -7.22 1.51 19.51
C THR A 2 -8.12 1.28 18.31
N LEU A 3 -7.81 0.27 17.51
CA LEU A 3 -8.59 -0.21 16.38
C LEU A 3 -9.20 -1.56 16.70
N VAL A 4 -10.34 -1.84 16.09
CA VAL A 4 -10.88 -3.19 16.02
C VAL A 4 -10.32 -3.84 14.75
N ALA A 5 -9.38 -4.77 14.89
CA ALA A 5 -9.10 -5.78 13.85
C ALA A 5 -10.29 -6.74 13.75
N ASN A 6 -10.29 -7.55 12.69
CA ASN A 6 -11.33 -8.55 12.46
C ASN A 6 -11.59 -9.40 13.72
N GLU A 7 -12.84 -9.83 13.92
CA GLU A 7 -13.29 -10.58 15.10
C GLU A 7 -13.26 -9.81 16.44
N GLY A 8 -13.31 -8.46 16.43
CA GLY A 8 -13.41 -7.69 17.69
C GLY A 8 -12.09 -7.53 18.45
N VAL A 9 -10.96 -7.91 17.84
CA VAL A 9 -9.63 -7.79 18.45
C VAL A 9 -9.21 -6.34 18.49
N LEU A 10 -9.00 -5.80 19.69
CA LEU A 10 -8.49 -4.45 19.85
C LEU A 10 -6.97 -4.41 19.60
N ILE A 11 -6.56 -3.94 18.43
CA ILE A 11 -5.16 -3.61 18.13
C ILE A 11 -4.90 -2.14 18.40
N ASN A 12 -3.95 -1.85 19.29
CA ASN A 12 -3.42 -0.51 19.40
C ASN A 12 -2.46 -0.24 18.24
N THR A 13 -2.73 0.78 17.44
CA THR A 13 -1.88 1.14 16.29
C THR A 13 -0.44 1.45 16.67
N ALA A 14 -0.19 1.86 17.92
CA ALA A 14 1.16 2.15 18.41
C ALA A 14 2.03 0.89 18.58
N ASP A 15 1.41 -0.29 18.66
CA ASP A 15 2.12 -1.57 18.81
C ASP A 15 2.48 -2.19 17.45
N LEU A 16 1.97 -1.61 16.35
CA LEU A 16 2.32 -2.02 15.00
C LEU A 16 3.66 -1.41 14.58
N PRO A 17 4.45 -2.12 13.75
CA PRO A 17 5.71 -1.58 13.25
C PRO A 17 5.45 -0.35 12.38
N ALA A 18 6.00 0.79 12.80
CA ALA A 18 5.98 2.02 12.02
C ALA A 18 6.75 1.85 10.71
N LEU A 19 6.20 2.45 9.65
CA LEU A 19 6.78 2.60 8.32
C LEU A 19 7.20 4.06 8.15
N ASP A 20 8.44 4.27 7.71
CA ASP A 20 9.02 5.58 7.52
C ASP A 20 9.01 5.95 6.03
N PHE A 21 8.16 6.89 5.66
CA PHE A 21 8.11 7.45 4.31
C PHE A 21 9.31 8.37 4.08
N VAL A 22 10.30 7.85 3.36
CA VAL A 22 11.56 8.55 3.07
C VAL A 22 11.34 9.67 2.06
N ILE A 23 10.37 9.50 1.17
CA ILE A 23 9.78 10.55 0.33
C ILE A 23 8.35 10.78 0.83
N PRO A 24 7.92 12.04 1.08
CA PRO A 24 6.54 12.32 1.44
C PRO A 24 5.57 11.83 0.36
N ILE A 25 4.40 11.36 0.78
CA ILE A 25 3.32 11.03 -0.14
C ILE A 25 2.87 12.34 -0.84
N PRO A 26 2.74 12.37 -2.18
CA PRO A 26 2.23 13.53 -2.90
C PRO A 26 0.89 14.03 -2.30
N GLY A 27 0.83 15.31 -1.97
CA GLY A 27 -0.32 15.93 -1.31
C GLY A 27 -0.30 15.89 0.23
N PHE A 28 0.63 15.17 0.84
CA PHE A 28 0.74 15.00 2.30
C PHE A 28 2.19 15.21 2.79
N PRO A 29 2.79 16.41 2.57
CA PRO A 29 4.21 16.66 2.82
C PRO A 29 4.64 16.50 4.28
N ASP A 30 3.72 16.73 5.23
CA ASP A 30 3.98 16.71 6.66
C ASP A 30 3.81 15.32 7.29
N HIS A 31 3.30 14.34 6.55
CA HIS A 31 3.03 12.99 7.05
C HIS A 31 4.08 12.01 6.54
N ARG A 32 4.87 11.46 7.46
CA ARG A 32 5.95 10.52 7.12
C ARG A 32 5.88 9.21 7.88
N ARG A 33 5.10 9.12 8.94
CA ARG A 33 5.03 7.93 9.78
C ARG A 33 3.68 7.27 9.60
N PHE A 34 3.69 6.02 9.15
CA PHE A 34 2.49 5.25 8.90
C PHE A 34 2.56 3.87 9.55
N VAL A 35 1.41 3.23 9.71
CA VAL A 35 1.31 1.81 10.03
C VAL A 35 0.39 1.14 9.02
N LEU A 36 0.67 -0.11 8.70
CA LEU A 36 -0.18 -0.92 7.84
C LEU A 36 -1.12 -1.76 8.73
N VAL A 37 -2.42 -1.54 8.59
CA VAL A 37 -3.45 -2.24 9.35
C VAL A 37 -4.26 -3.10 8.40
N GLN A 38 -4.29 -4.40 8.63
CA GLN A 38 -5.11 -5.33 7.87
C GLN A 38 -6.61 -5.14 8.19
N LEU A 39 -7.45 -5.13 7.16
CA LEU A 39 -8.90 -4.89 7.28
C LEU A 39 -9.76 -6.12 6.96
N ASP A 40 -9.17 -7.16 6.38
CA ASP A 40 -9.83 -8.44 6.05
C ASP A 40 -9.02 -9.63 6.56
N ASP A 41 -9.58 -10.84 6.61
CA ASP A 41 -8.83 -12.04 7.05
C ASP A 41 -7.72 -12.46 6.08
N LYS A 42 -7.88 -12.11 4.80
CA LYS A 42 -6.99 -12.58 3.74
C LYS A 42 -5.74 -11.71 3.58
N GLY A 43 -5.68 -10.55 4.24
CA GLY A 43 -4.58 -9.60 4.11
C GLY A 43 -4.54 -8.89 2.76
N LEU A 44 -5.66 -8.93 2.02
CA LEU A 44 -5.74 -8.35 0.69
C LEU A 44 -6.04 -6.87 0.78
N LEU A 45 -6.89 -6.47 1.74
CA LEU A 45 -7.27 -5.09 1.96
C LEU A 45 -6.67 -4.59 3.28
N CYS A 46 -5.92 -3.50 3.19
CA CYS A 46 -5.28 -2.86 4.32
C CYS A 46 -5.59 -1.35 4.33
N ALA A 47 -5.46 -0.75 5.51
CA ALA A 47 -5.36 0.69 5.69
C ALA A 47 -3.92 1.06 6.01
N LEU A 48 -3.32 1.89 5.17
CA LEU A 48 -2.08 2.60 5.50
C LEU A 48 -2.46 3.88 6.27
N ARG A 49 -2.28 3.87 7.59
CA ARG A 49 -2.76 4.93 8.50
C ARG A 49 -1.62 5.79 9.00
N SER A 50 -1.81 7.11 9.02
CA SER A 50 -0.81 7.99 9.61
C SER A 50 -0.75 7.79 11.14
N LEU A 51 0.46 7.85 11.69
CA LEU A 51 0.70 7.94 13.13
C LEU A 51 0.63 9.37 13.64
N ASP A 52 0.65 10.35 12.73
CA ASP A 52 0.64 11.78 13.03
C ASP A 52 -0.78 12.37 12.96
N ASP A 53 -1.65 11.79 12.12
CA ASP A 53 -3.05 12.19 11.95
C ASP A 53 -3.99 10.97 11.90
N PRO A 54 -4.90 10.81 12.88
CA PRO A 54 -5.80 9.66 12.96
C PRO A 54 -6.82 9.59 11.82
N ASP A 55 -7.15 10.71 11.20
CA ASP A 55 -8.14 10.81 10.12
C ASP A 55 -7.51 10.53 8.74
N LEU A 56 -6.18 10.67 8.63
CA LEU A 56 -5.44 10.33 7.42
C LEU A 56 -5.18 8.83 7.29
N ARG A 57 -5.83 8.21 6.29
CA ARG A 57 -5.55 6.84 5.86
C ARG A 57 -5.75 6.65 4.36
N PHE A 58 -4.99 5.72 3.80
CA PHE A 58 -5.18 5.24 2.43
C PHE A 58 -5.64 3.79 2.48
N LEU A 59 -6.65 3.45 1.67
CA LEU A 59 -6.93 2.04 1.39
C LEU A 59 -5.88 1.53 0.42
N VAL A 60 -5.29 0.40 0.74
CA VAL A 60 -4.25 -0.22 -0.08
C VAL A 60 -4.50 -1.71 -0.21
N VAL A 61 -4.10 -2.27 -1.35
CA VAL A 61 -4.23 -3.70 -1.62
C VAL A 61 -2.93 -4.31 -2.10
N SER A 62 -2.73 -5.60 -1.82
CA SER A 62 -1.71 -6.38 -2.52
C SER A 62 -2.13 -6.55 -3.99
N PRO A 63 -1.25 -6.28 -4.97
CA PRO A 63 -1.59 -6.42 -6.39
C PRO A 63 -1.89 -7.87 -6.79
N THR A 64 -1.29 -8.87 -6.12
CA THR A 64 -1.28 -10.28 -6.58
C THR A 64 -2.66 -10.88 -6.81
N ALA A 65 -3.69 -10.48 -6.05
CA ALA A 65 -5.04 -11.02 -6.19
C ALA A 65 -5.86 -10.39 -7.33
N PHE A 66 -5.45 -9.21 -7.81
CA PHE A 66 -6.20 -8.42 -8.80
C PHE A 66 -5.44 -8.29 -10.12
N PHE A 67 -4.11 -8.26 -10.05
CA PHE A 67 -3.19 -8.07 -11.16
C PHE A 67 -2.02 -9.06 -11.02
N PRO A 68 -2.24 -10.36 -11.34
CA PRO A 68 -1.25 -11.42 -11.11
C PRO A 68 0.06 -11.20 -11.90
N ASP A 69 -0.03 -10.52 -13.04
CA ASP A 69 1.12 -10.21 -13.90
C ASP A 69 1.79 -8.86 -13.54
N TYR A 70 1.34 -8.18 -12.48
CA TYR A 70 1.92 -6.90 -12.07
C TYR A 70 3.29 -7.09 -11.42
N ALA A 71 4.34 -6.80 -12.19
CA ALA A 71 5.74 -6.86 -11.77
C ALA A 71 6.41 -5.49 -12.01
N PRO A 72 6.25 -4.51 -11.10
CA PRO A 72 6.83 -3.19 -11.29
C PRO A 72 8.36 -3.23 -11.18
N GLU A 73 9.03 -2.53 -12.09
CA GLU A 73 10.48 -2.35 -12.04
C GLU A 73 10.82 -1.06 -11.29
N LEU A 74 11.67 -1.17 -10.27
CA LEU A 74 12.17 -0.03 -9.50
C LEU A 74 13.56 0.33 -10.00
N ASP A 75 13.83 1.62 -10.21
CA ASP A 75 15.17 2.08 -10.53
C ASP A 75 16.15 1.87 -9.36
N ALA A 76 17.45 1.91 -9.67
CA ALA A 76 18.51 1.67 -8.69
C ALA A 76 18.50 2.69 -7.55
N GLU A 77 18.17 3.96 -7.84
CA GLU A 77 18.09 5.04 -6.87
C GLU A 77 16.99 4.77 -5.82
N THR A 78 15.81 4.35 -6.28
CA THR A 78 14.69 3.96 -5.42
C THR A 78 15.04 2.75 -4.56
N GLN A 79 15.68 1.73 -5.14
CA GLN A 79 16.11 0.54 -4.40
C GLN A 79 17.12 0.90 -3.29
N GLU A 80 18.13 1.72 -3.61
CA GLU A 80 19.14 2.18 -2.65
C GLU A 80 18.51 3.01 -1.53
N MET A 81 17.66 3.97 -1.88
CA MET A 81 16.96 4.83 -0.93
C MET A 81 16.14 4.02 0.09
N LEU A 82 15.39 3.02 -0.40
CA LEU A 82 14.58 2.13 0.44
C LEU A 82 15.43 1.08 1.18
N GLY A 83 16.64 0.80 0.69
CA GLY A 83 17.51 -0.25 1.22
C GLY A 83 17.06 -1.66 0.81
N ILE A 84 16.48 -1.79 -0.38
CA ILE A 84 16.06 -3.07 -0.97
C ILE A 84 17.25 -3.69 -1.68
N VAL A 85 17.62 -4.91 -1.29
CA VAL A 85 18.73 -5.66 -1.89
C VAL A 85 18.22 -6.84 -2.73
N ARG A 86 17.07 -7.40 -2.35
CA ARG A 86 16.40 -8.49 -3.06
C ARG A 86 14.93 -8.17 -3.27
N ALA A 87 14.34 -8.69 -4.34
CA ALA A 87 12.93 -8.44 -4.66
C ALA A 87 11.99 -8.91 -3.53
N GLU A 88 12.31 -10.03 -2.87
CA GLU A 88 11.55 -10.54 -1.72
C GLU A 88 11.59 -9.64 -0.48
N ASP A 89 12.53 -8.69 -0.40
CA ASP A 89 12.59 -7.70 0.68
C ASP A 89 11.60 -6.54 0.43
N ALA A 90 10.92 -6.50 -0.72
CA ALA A 90 9.96 -5.47 -1.10
C ALA A 90 8.51 -5.96 -0.97
N LEU A 91 7.72 -5.28 -0.14
CA LEU A 91 6.27 -5.38 -0.14
C LEU A 91 5.71 -4.28 -1.07
N VAL A 92 4.93 -4.69 -2.06
CA VAL A 92 4.27 -3.78 -3.02
C VAL A 92 2.79 -3.70 -2.70
N LEU A 93 2.28 -2.48 -2.62
CA LEU A 93 0.89 -2.17 -2.33
C LEU A 93 0.36 -1.13 -3.32
N LEU A 94 -0.90 -1.26 -3.73
CA LEU A 94 -1.55 -0.31 -4.62
C LEU A 94 -2.54 0.55 -3.85
N VAL A 95 -2.51 1.86 -4.05
CA VAL A 95 -3.50 2.78 -3.46
C VAL A 95 -4.83 2.60 -4.17
N VAL A 96 -5.88 2.38 -3.39
CA VAL A 96 -7.26 2.18 -3.86
C VAL A 96 -8.04 3.49 -3.78
N THR A 97 -8.72 3.81 -4.86
CA THR A 97 -9.80 4.81 -4.91
C THR A 97 -11.13 4.07 -4.88
N PRO A 98 -11.92 4.17 -3.80
CA PRO A 98 -13.26 3.58 -3.74
C PRO A 98 -14.18 4.15 -4.83
N GLY A 99 -15.02 3.29 -5.40
CA GLY A 99 -16.11 3.69 -6.29
C GLY A 99 -17.43 3.82 -5.56
N ALA A 100 -18.51 4.04 -6.31
CA ALA A 100 -19.87 4.07 -5.76
C ALA A 100 -20.31 2.67 -5.29
N ALA A 101 -19.97 1.64 -6.08
CA ALA A 101 -19.99 0.24 -5.67
C ALA A 101 -18.57 -0.30 -5.46
N ALA A 102 -18.45 -1.48 -4.83
CA ALA A 102 -17.17 -2.16 -4.67
C ALA A 102 -16.52 -2.49 -6.02
N ASP A 103 -17.32 -2.90 -7.01
CA ASP A 103 -16.87 -3.24 -8.36
C ASP A 103 -16.40 -2.01 -9.17
N ASP A 104 -16.72 -0.80 -8.71
CA ASP A 104 -16.27 0.46 -9.30
C ASP A 104 -14.93 0.95 -8.72
N ALA A 105 -14.37 0.23 -7.74
CA ALA A 105 -13.10 0.60 -7.13
C ALA A 105 -11.96 0.50 -8.14
N THR A 106 -11.01 1.42 -8.03
CA THR A 106 -9.82 1.45 -8.89
C THR A 106 -8.54 1.47 -8.06
N ALA A 107 -7.46 0.94 -8.61
CA ALA A 107 -6.13 0.98 -8.02
C ALA A 107 -5.16 1.75 -8.91
N ASN A 108 -4.21 2.44 -8.29
CA ASN A 108 -3.15 3.15 -8.99
C ASN A 108 -1.95 2.25 -9.25
N LEU A 109 -1.84 1.71 -10.48
CA LEU A 109 -0.72 0.86 -10.90
C LEU A 109 0.55 1.66 -11.23
N LEU A 110 0.40 2.94 -11.56
CA LEU A 110 1.52 3.81 -11.92
C LEU A 110 2.34 4.25 -10.70
N ALA A 111 1.70 4.38 -9.53
CA ALA A 111 2.34 4.87 -8.32
C ALA A 111 2.12 3.93 -7.12
N PRO A 112 2.69 2.71 -7.13
CA PRO A 112 2.63 1.80 -5.99
C PRO A 112 3.29 2.39 -4.74
N VAL A 113 2.80 1.98 -3.58
CA VAL A 113 3.53 2.10 -2.33
C VAL A 113 4.46 0.89 -2.21
N VAL A 114 5.75 1.16 -2.11
CA VAL A 114 6.79 0.14 -1.91
C VAL A 114 7.29 0.27 -0.48
N VAL A 115 7.31 -0.86 0.24
CA VAL A 115 7.83 -0.97 1.61
C VAL A 115 8.99 -1.95 1.63
N ALA A 116 10.16 -1.49 2.02
CA ALA A 116 11.28 -2.35 2.31
C ALA A 116 11.05 -3.01 3.68
N THR A 117 10.74 -4.31 3.69
CA THR A 117 10.32 -5.02 4.91
C THR A 117 11.41 -5.06 5.98
N ARG A 118 12.68 -5.07 5.56
CA ARG A 118 13.84 -5.12 6.46
C ARG A 118 14.17 -3.78 7.12
N THR A 119 14.08 -2.68 6.37
CA THR A 119 14.43 -1.33 6.86
C THR A 119 13.21 -0.57 7.37
N ARG A 120 12.00 -1.03 7.02
CA ARG A 120 10.70 -0.34 7.22
C ARG A 120 10.60 1.02 6.54
N ARG A 121 11.48 1.30 5.59
CA ARG A 121 11.37 2.48 4.72
C ARG A 121 10.30 2.24 3.68
N ALA A 122 9.54 3.28 3.38
CA ALA A 122 8.48 3.23 2.40
C ALA A 122 8.53 4.45 1.47
N ALA A 123 8.00 4.31 0.26
CA ALA A 123 7.78 5.42 -0.66
C ALA A 123 6.60 5.10 -1.58
N GLN A 124 5.87 6.14 -2.01
CA GLN A 124 5.00 6.02 -3.17
C GLN A 124 5.84 6.31 -4.43
N VAL A 125 6.15 5.27 -5.18
CA VAL A 125 7.12 5.32 -6.30
C VAL A 125 6.35 5.51 -7.60
N VAL A 126 6.62 6.59 -8.33
CA VAL A 126 6.07 6.78 -9.68
C VAL A 126 6.92 5.99 -10.67
N LEU A 127 6.32 5.01 -11.34
CA LEU A 127 6.99 4.14 -12.32
C LEU A 127 7.18 4.86 -13.66
N THR A 128 8.15 5.77 -13.68
CA THR A 128 8.49 6.61 -14.84
C THR A 128 8.83 5.74 -16.06
N GLY A 129 8.26 6.07 -17.23
CA GLY A 129 8.49 5.32 -18.46
C GLY A 129 7.59 4.11 -18.66
N SER A 130 6.67 3.83 -17.72
CA SER A 130 5.61 2.84 -17.89
C SER A 130 4.31 3.47 -18.41
N ASP A 131 3.50 2.70 -19.12
CA ASP A 131 2.14 3.08 -19.55
C ASP A 131 1.07 2.56 -18.57
N LEU A 132 1.45 2.29 -17.31
CA LEU A 132 0.55 1.74 -16.31
C LEU A 132 -0.53 2.78 -15.94
N PRO A 133 -1.80 2.35 -15.79
CA PRO A 133 -2.89 3.27 -15.50
C PRO A 133 -2.88 3.75 -14.04
N VAL A 134 -3.25 5.01 -13.84
CA VAL A 134 -3.54 5.58 -12.50
C VAL A 134 -4.86 5.06 -11.93
N ARG A 135 -5.75 4.54 -12.79
CA ARG A 135 -7.07 4.00 -12.41
C ARG A 135 -7.31 2.67 -13.12
N ALA A 136 -6.68 1.60 -12.63
CA ALA A 136 -7.01 0.24 -13.05
C ALA A 136 -8.23 -0.25 -12.27
N PRO A 137 -9.28 -0.76 -12.92
CA PRO A 137 -10.39 -1.40 -12.22
C PRO A 137 -9.93 -2.57 -11.33
N LEU A 138 -10.43 -2.63 -10.10
CA LEU A 138 -10.22 -3.76 -9.19
C LEU A 138 -11.28 -4.82 -9.42
N HIS A 139 -11.11 -5.60 -10.49
CA HIS A 139 -11.90 -6.80 -10.69
C HIS A 139 -11.23 -7.96 -9.94
N ALA A 140 -11.96 -8.63 -9.05
CA ALA A 140 -11.46 -9.86 -8.45
C ALA A 140 -11.19 -10.86 -9.58
N SER A 141 -9.92 -11.22 -9.79
CA SER A 141 -9.55 -12.24 -10.75
C SER A 141 -10.00 -13.60 -10.24
N GLY A 142 -11.22 -14.01 -10.59
CA GLY A 142 -11.74 -15.36 -10.39
C GLY A 142 -12.23 -15.68 -8.98
N VAL A 143 -13.45 -15.26 -8.64
CA VAL A 143 -14.39 -16.20 -8.02
C VAL A 143 -15.25 -16.72 -9.19
N PRO A 144 -15.12 -17.99 -9.62
CA PRO A 144 -16.10 -18.52 -10.55
C PRO A 144 -17.49 -18.38 -9.91
N ALA A 145 -18.46 -17.89 -10.70
CA ALA A 145 -19.86 -17.93 -10.32
C ALA A 145 -20.30 -19.35 -9.93
#